data_AF-A0A9E7PND8-F1
#
_entry.id   AF-A0A9E7PND8-F1
#
_cell.length_a   1.000
_cell.length_b   1.000
_cell.length_c   1.000
_cell.angle_alpha   90.00
_cell.angle_beta   90.00
_cell.angle_gamma   90.00
#
_symmetry.space_group_name_H-M   'P 1'
#
loop_
_entity.id
_entity.type
_entity.pdbx_description
1 polymer ?
#
loop_
_entity_poly.entity_id
_entity_poly.type
_entity_poly.pdbx_seq_one_letter_code
_entity_poly.pdbx_strand_id
1 'polypeptide(L)'
;MKPSFSFLCLTCLIFLSLFVSSASAVVISFSDMGIEQNQKILIYAPYADYNETFIGEYNTTATVILDEDNHYVMVFKPDTWDTLNDPLNAIELFKASVPVGLSVALFVFAILGGFILLARAFRK
;
A
#
# COMPACT_ATOMS: atom_id res chain seq x y z
N MET A 1 66.98 -0.70 -5.05
CA MET A 1 66.22 0.56 -5.18
C MET A 1 65.34 0.69 -3.95
N LYS A 2 65.54 1.72 -3.12
CA LYS A 2 64.70 1.93 -1.92
C LYS A 2 63.31 2.39 -2.41
N PRO A 3 62.21 1.71 -2.07
CA PRO A 3 60.89 2.22 -2.40
C PRO A 3 60.75 3.60 -1.77
N SER A 4 60.40 4.61 -2.57
CA SER A 4 60.23 5.96 -2.06
C SER A 4 59.05 5.97 -1.10
N PHE A 5 59.17 6.71 0.01
CA PHE A 5 58.13 6.85 1.02
C PHE A 5 56.77 7.22 0.41
N SER A 6 56.78 7.98 -0.68
CA SER A 6 55.60 8.36 -1.45
C SER A 6 54.88 7.17 -2.08
N PHE A 7 55.63 6.18 -2.60
CA PHE A 7 55.05 4.97 -3.20
C PHE A 7 54.36 4.08 -2.16
N LEU A 8 54.93 4.01 -0.95
CA LEU A 8 54.36 3.26 0.17
C LEU A 8 53.12 3.94 0.75
N CYS A 9 53.11 5.28 0.81
CA CYS A 9 51.94 6.05 1.21
C CYS A 9 50.79 5.88 0.23
N LEU A 10 51.06 5.95 -1.08
CA LEU A 10 50.05 5.81 -2.13
C LEU A 10 49.44 4.40 -2.16
N THR A 11 50.25 3.36 -1.99
CA THR A 11 49.76 1.98 -1.90
C THR A 11 48.94 1.74 -0.62
N CYS A 12 49.31 2.35 0.50
CA CYS A 12 48.54 2.30 1.75
C CYS A 12 47.16 2.96 1.59
N LEU A 13 47.09 4.11 0.92
CA LEU A 13 45.85 4.85 0.68
C LEU A 13 44.90 4.08 -0.24
N ILE A 14 45.44 3.42 -1.27
CA ILE A 14 44.66 2.52 -2.16
C ILE A 14 44.15 1.31 -1.36
N PHE A 15 44.98 0.71 -0.51
CA PHE A 15 44.55 -0.41 0.34
C PHE A 15 43.45 -0.02 1.34
N LEU A 16 43.52 1.18 1.92
CA LEU A 16 42.47 1.69 2.81
C LEU A 16 41.14 1.91 2.08
N SER A 17 41.17 2.30 0.79
CA SER A 17 39.96 2.51 -0.01
C SER A 17 39.20 1.22 -0.34
N LEU A 18 39.86 0.06 -0.22
CA LEU A 18 39.24 -1.25 -0.42
C LEU A 18 38.41 -1.72 0.79
N PHE A 19 38.46 -1.02 1.92
CA PHE A 19 37.68 -1.32 3.12
C PHE A 19 36.40 -0.49 3.25
N VAL A 20 35.89 0.10 2.16
CA VAL A 20 34.64 0.88 2.19
C VAL A 20 33.43 -0.04 2.34
N SER A 21 32.70 0.21 3.44
CA SER A 21 31.36 -0.22 3.85
C SER A 21 30.95 -1.68 3.60
N SER A 22 30.91 -2.45 4.69
CA SER A 22 30.00 -3.59 4.81
C SER A 22 28.56 -3.07 4.82
N ALA A 23 27.81 -3.27 3.74
CA ALA A 23 26.36 -3.08 3.75
C ALA A 23 25.75 -3.99 4.83
N SER A 24 25.08 -3.39 5.81
CA SER A 24 24.41 -4.13 6.88
C SER A 24 23.02 -4.51 6.40
N ALA A 25 22.67 -5.79 6.47
CA ALA A 25 21.39 -6.29 5.97
C ALA A 25 20.49 -6.71 7.14
N VAL A 26 19.28 -6.13 7.22
CA VAL A 26 18.24 -6.49 8.17
C VAL A 26 17.23 -7.42 7.50
N VAL A 27 16.93 -8.52 8.19
CA VAL A 27 15.91 -9.49 7.76
C VAL A 27 14.61 -9.20 8.50
N ILE A 28 13.56 -8.87 7.75
CA ILE A 28 12.23 -8.60 8.31
C ILE A 28 11.28 -9.70 7.83
N SER A 29 10.66 -10.41 8.77
CA SER A 29 9.60 -11.38 8.47
C SER A 29 8.23 -10.78 8.78
N PHE A 30 7.37 -10.69 7.77
CA PHE A 30 6.02 -10.15 7.95
C PHE A 30 5.08 -11.11 8.69
N SER A 31 5.44 -12.39 8.78
CA SER A 31 4.70 -13.40 9.55
C SER A 31 4.61 -13.07 11.03
N ASP A 32 5.64 -12.39 11.56
CA ASP A 32 5.82 -12.17 13.00
C ASP A 32 5.14 -10.86 13.44
N MET A 33 4.71 -10.03 12.49
CA MET A 33 4.12 -8.72 12.73
C MET A 33 2.62 -8.76 13.04
N GLY A 34 2.00 -9.96 13.05
CA GLY A 34 0.58 -10.13 13.38
C GLY A 34 -0.38 -9.44 12.41
N ILE A 35 0.07 -9.13 11.19
CA ILE A 35 -0.75 -8.51 10.14
C ILE A 35 -1.76 -9.55 9.65
N GLU A 36 -3.01 -9.12 9.39
CA GLU A 36 -4.06 -10.03 8.91
C GLU A 36 -3.63 -10.77 7.65
N GLN A 37 -3.92 -12.08 7.62
CA GLN A 37 -3.47 -12.97 6.55
C GLN A 37 -3.97 -12.47 5.19
N ASN A 38 -3.09 -12.53 4.18
CA ASN A 38 -3.35 -12.22 2.76
C ASN A 38 -3.30 -10.74 2.34
N GLN A 39 -2.81 -9.82 3.18
CA GLN A 39 -2.59 -8.44 2.76
C GLN A 39 -1.33 -8.27 1.90
N LYS A 40 -1.43 -7.40 0.89
CA LYS A 40 -0.30 -6.99 0.03
C LYS A 40 0.44 -5.82 0.65
N ILE A 41 1.74 -5.95 0.80
CA ILE A 41 2.65 -4.97 1.39
C ILE A 41 3.54 -4.42 0.28
N LEU A 42 3.49 -3.11 0.06
CA LEU A 42 4.35 -2.41 -0.89
C LEU A 42 5.48 -1.73 -0.12
N ILE A 43 6.72 -1.92 -0.53
CA ILE A 43 7.88 -1.33 0.13
C ILE A 43 8.53 -0.28 -0.79
N TYR A 44 8.74 0.91 -0.23
CA TYR A 44 9.38 2.03 -0.92
C TYR A 44 10.59 2.53 -0.15
N ALA A 45 11.62 2.98 -0.88
CA ALA A 45 12.77 3.69 -0.36
C ALA A 45 12.63 5.20 -0.71
N PRO A 46 12.07 6.04 0.18
CA PRO A 46 11.77 7.45 -0.13
C PRO A 46 13.00 8.31 -0.45
N TYR A 47 14.20 7.87 -0.03
CA TYR A 47 15.46 8.58 -0.27
C TYR A 47 16.30 7.97 -1.39
N ALA A 48 15.82 6.88 -2.01
CA ALA A 48 16.50 6.30 -3.16
C ALA A 48 16.23 7.13 -4.42
N ASP A 49 17.09 6.94 -5.43
CA ASP A 49 16.93 7.58 -6.73
C ASP A 49 15.56 7.25 -7.36
N TYR A 50 15.10 8.10 -8.30
CA TYR A 50 13.74 8.06 -8.86
C TYR A 50 13.31 6.70 -9.46
N ASN A 51 14.27 5.85 -9.83
CA ASN A 51 14.01 4.51 -10.37
C ASN A 51 14.13 3.38 -9.33
N GLU A 52 14.63 3.68 -8.13
CA GLU A 52 14.88 2.73 -7.03
C GLU A 52 13.95 2.96 -5.84
N THR A 53 13.04 3.92 -5.98
CA THR A 53 12.08 4.28 -4.93
C THR A 53 11.11 3.14 -4.63
N PHE A 54 10.87 2.23 -5.58
CA PHE A 54 10.04 1.03 -5.39
C PHE A 54 10.90 -0.22 -5.29
N ILE A 55 10.77 -0.94 -4.19
CA ILE A 55 11.55 -2.16 -3.92
C ILE A 55 10.79 -3.41 -4.36
N GLY A 56 9.49 -3.45 -4.10
CA GLY A 56 8.67 -4.60 -4.44
C GLY A 56 7.33 -4.67 -3.72
N GLU A 57 6.53 -5.63 -4.15
CA GLU A 57 5.26 -6.04 -3.54
C GLU A 57 5.44 -7.42 -2.91
N TYR A 58 5.10 -7.53 -1.63
CA TYR A 58 5.27 -8.72 -0.81
C TYR A 58 3.97 -9.10 -0.12
N ASN A 59 3.84 -10.37 0.26
CA ASN A 59 2.70 -10.84 1.06
C ASN A 59 3.10 -10.91 2.55
N THR A 60 2.10 -11.00 3.41
CA THR A 60 2.22 -11.21 4.86
C THR A 60 3.05 -12.42 5.29
N THR A 61 3.28 -13.40 4.42
CA THR A 61 4.13 -14.56 4.72
C THR A 61 5.57 -14.42 4.19
N ALA A 62 5.87 -13.33 3.50
CA ALA A 62 7.18 -13.12 2.91
C ALA A 62 8.20 -12.62 3.95
N THR A 63 9.46 -12.94 3.68
CA THR A 63 10.62 -12.40 4.37
C THR A 63 11.39 -11.51 3.40
N VAL A 64 11.73 -10.30 3.82
CA VAL A 64 12.46 -9.32 3.00
C VAL A 64 13.76 -8.94 3.69
N ILE A 65 14.81 -8.83 2.87
CA ILE A 65 16.13 -8.38 3.30
C ILE A 65 16.28 -6.94 2.83
N LEU A 66 16.44 -6.02 3.78
CA LEU A 66 16.58 -4.59 3.55
C LEU A 66 17.92 -4.09 4.10
N ASP A 67 18.42 -2.98 3.58
CA ASP A 67 19.67 -2.38 4.06
C ASP A 67 19.41 -1.57 5.34
N GLU A 68 20.19 -1.80 6.39
CA GLU A 68 20.02 -1.11 7.68
C GLU A 68 20.26 0.39 7.58
N ASP A 69 21.12 0.80 6.66
CA ASP A 69 21.52 2.20 6.51
C ASP A 69 20.45 3.05 5.79
N ASN A 70 19.38 2.42 5.31
CA ASN A 70 18.34 3.07 4.52
C ASN A 70 16.99 3.13 5.25
N HIS A 71 16.24 4.20 4.99
CA HIS A 71 14.86 4.31 5.46
C HIS A 71 13.88 3.73 4.45
N TYR A 72 12.89 3.01 4.94
CA TYR A 72 11.84 2.40 4.12
C TYR A 72 10.45 2.76 4.62
N VAL A 73 9.53 2.91 3.69
CA VAL A 73 8.10 3.11 3.95
C VAL A 73 7.36 1.89 3.45
N MET A 74 6.61 1.26 4.35
CA MET A 74 5.77 0.11 4.04
C MET A 74 4.32 0.59 3.95
N VAL A 75 3.69 0.34 2.81
CA VAL A 75 2.29 0.67 2.56
C VAL A 75 1.49 -0.62 2.51
N PHE A 76 0.60 -0.80 3.46
CA PHE A 76 -0.38 -1.88 3.46
C PHE A 76 -1.48 -1.52 2.48
N LYS A 77 -1.58 -2.28 1.39
CA LYS A 77 -2.71 -2.15 0.50
C LYS A 77 -3.91 -2.74 1.24
N PRO A 78 -4.98 -1.98 1.50
CA PRO A 78 -6.20 -2.57 2.01
C PRO A 78 -6.59 -3.66 1.03
N ASP A 79 -6.97 -4.84 1.55
CA ASP A 79 -7.56 -5.86 0.69
C ASP A 79 -8.62 -5.19 -0.15
N THR A 80 -8.56 -5.44 -1.46
CA THR A 80 -9.68 -5.08 -2.32
C THR A 80 -10.83 -5.87 -1.75
N TRP A 81 -11.63 -5.25 -0.88
CA TRP A 81 -12.93 -5.77 -0.55
C TRP A 81 -13.55 -6.07 -1.89
N ASP A 82 -13.93 -7.32 -2.10
CA ASP A 82 -14.61 -7.83 -3.29
C ASP A 82 -15.98 -7.13 -3.52
N THR A 83 -16.20 -5.96 -2.93
CA THR A 83 -17.42 -5.15 -3.03
C THR A 83 -17.70 -4.62 -4.42
N LEU A 84 -16.72 -4.63 -5.32
CA LEU A 84 -16.95 -4.32 -6.74
C LEU A 84 -17.09 -5.57 -7.63
N ASN A 85 -16.65 -6.74 -7.15
CA ASN A 85 -16.79 -7.99 -7.90
C ASN A 85 -18.09 -8.72 -7.56
N ASP A 86 -18.67 -8.46 -6.39
CA ASP A 86 -19.94 -9.05 -5.97
C ASP A 86 -21.06 -7.98 -5.87
N PRO A 87 -22.03 -7.96 -6.82
CA PRO A 87 -23.07 -6.93 -6.87
C PRO A 87 -23.98 -6.92 -5.64
N LEU A 88 -24.03 -8.00 -4.87
CA LEU A 88 -24.79 -8.06 -3.61
C LEU A 88 -24.13 -7.24 -2.50
N ASN A 89 -22.81 -7.18 -2.48
CA ASN A 89 -22.03 -6.41 -1.50
C ASN A 89 -22.11 -4.89 -1.78
N ALA A 90 -22.25 -4.49 -3.04
CA ALA A 90 -22.51 -3.11 -3.42
C ALA A 90 -23.84 -2.58 -2.86
N ILE A 91 -24.86 -3.45 -2.71
CA ILE A 91 -26.14 -3.09 -2.08
C ILE A 91 -25.96 -2.82 -0.59
N GLU A 92 -25.09 -3.56 0.09
CA GLU A 92 -24.78 -3.34 1.50
C GLU A 92 -24.03 -2.03 1.72
N LEU A 93 -23.05 -1.71 0.87
CA LEU A 93 -22.38 -0.41 0.88
C LEU A 93 -23.35 0.74 0.57
N PHE A 94 -24.29 0.56 -0.38
CA PHE A 94 -25.32 1.55 -0.66
C PHE A 94 -26.23 1.77 0.54
N LYS A 95 -26.66 0.70 1.21
CA LYS A 95 -27.47 0.80 2.45
C LYS A 95 -26.70 1.47 3.59
N ALA A 96 -25.40 1.26 3.69
CA ALA A 96 -24.56 1.86 4.73
C ALA A 96 -24.23 3.34 4.47
N SER A 97 -24.12 3.73 3.19
CA SER A 97 -23.72 5.09 2.77
C SER A 97 -24.89 6.04 2.54
N VAL A 98 -26.11 5.54 2.35
CA VAL A 98 -27.30 6.40 2.22
C VAL A 98 -27.76 6.89 3.59
N PRO A 99 -27.73 8.21 3.86
CA PRO A 99 -28.25 8.75 5.10
C PRO A 99 -29.73 8.42 5.25
N VAL A 100 -30.17 8.05 6.46
CA VAL A 100 -31.56 7.65 6.76
C VAL A 100 -32.58 8.67 6.23
N GLY A 101 -32.26 9.97 6.31
CA GLY A 101 -33.12 11.04 5.80
C GLY A 101 -33.36 10.97 4.29
N LEU A 102 -32.35 10.58 3.50
CA LEU A 102 -32.46 10.48 2.05
C LEU A 102 -33.28 9.25 1.64
N SER A 103 -33.15 8.14 2.38
CA SER A 103 -34.01 6.95 2.20
C SER A 103 -35.48 7.26 2.49
N VAL A 104 -35.77 8.01 3.56
CA VAL A 104 -37.15 8.41 3.91
C VAL A 104 -37.73 9.37 2.87
N ALA A 105 -36.94 10.34 2.39
CA ALA A 105 -37.37 11.27 1.35
C ALA A 105 -37.75 10.54 0.05
N LEU A 106 -36.90 9.61 -0.43
CA LEU A 106 -37.18 8.80 -1.61
C LEU A 106 -38.46 7.97 -1.47
N PHE A 107 -38.69 7.40 -0.29
CA PHE A 107 -39.90 6.63 -0.01
C PHE A 107 -41.17 7.50 -0.08
N VAL A 108 -41.13 8.70 0.50
CA VAL A 108 -42.24 9.67 0.43
C VAL A 108 -42.52 10.09 -1.01
N PHE A 109 -41.47 10.38 -1.79
CA PHE A 109 -41.61 10.73 -3.21
C PHE A 109 -42.19 9.58 -4.04
N ALA A 110 -41.78 8.33 -3.77
CA ALA A 110 -42.32 7.16 -4.44
C ALA A 110 -43.82 6.96 -4.15
N ILE A 111 -44.24 7.15 -2.90
CA ILE A 111 -45.67 7.07 -2.52
C ILE A 111 -46.47 8.19 -3.17
N LEU A 112 -46.03 9.45 -3.07
CA LEU A 112 -46.74 10.57 -3.70
C LEU A 112 -46.81 10.41 -5.22
N GLY A 113 -45.70 10.02 -5.85
CA GLY A 113 -45.64 9.75 -7.28
C GLY A 113 -46.59 8.63 -7.70
N GLY A 114 -46.63 7.54 -6.93
CA GLY A 114 -47.57 6.43 -7.13
C GLY A 114 -49.03 6.87 -7.03
N PHE A 115 -49.38 7.66 -6.02
CA PHE A 115 -50.72 8.23 -5.88
C PHE A 115 -51.10 9.16 -7.03
N ILE A 116 -50.17 10.01 -7.49
CA ILE A 116 -50.41 10.91 -8.64
C ILE A 116 -50.62 10.09 -9.92
N LEU A 117 -49.81 9.05 -10.16
CA LEU A 117 -49.95 8.18 -11.30
C LEU A 117 -51.27 7.40 -11.27
N LEU A 118 -51.68 6.87 -10.12
CA LEU A 118 -52.97 6.20 -9.94
C LEU A 118 -54.13 7.18 -10.14
N ALA A 119 -54.10 8.35 -9.51
CA ALA A 119 -55.12 9.38 -9.68
C ALA A 119 -55.26 9.83 -11.14
N ARG A 120 -54.15 9.86 -11.89
CA ARG A 120 -54.14 10.17 -13.32
C ARG A 120 -54.62 9.00 -14.18
N ALA A 121 -54.38 7.76 -13.76
CA ALA A 121 -54.87 6.56 -14.43
C ALA A 121 -56.39 6.38 -14.26
N PHE A 122 -56.94 6.74 -13.09
CA PHE A 122 -58.38 6.66 -12.80
C PHE A 122 -59.18 7.91 -13.20
N ARG A 123 -58.52 9.05 -13.48
CA ARG A 123 -59.11 10.16 -14.25
C ARG A 123 -59.15 9.78 -15.74
N LYS A 124 -60.05 8.85 -16.08
CA LYS A 124 -60.67 8.79 -17.40
C LYS A 124 -62.02 9.47 -17.32
#